data_AF-A0A3L8RAI0-F1
#
_entry.id   AF-A0A3L8RAI0-F1
#
_cell.length_a   1.000
_cell.length_b   1.000
_cell.length_c   1.000
_cell.angle_alpha   90.00
_cell.angle_beta   90.00
_cell.angle_gamma   90.00
#
_symmetry.space_group_name_H-M   'P 1'
#
loop_
_entity.id
_entity.type
_entity.pdbx_description
1 polymer ?
#
loop_
_entity_poly.entity_id
_entity_poly.type
_entity_poly.pdbx_seq_one_letter_code
_entity_poly.pdbx_strand_id
1 'polypeptide(L)'
;MRPGGQKGREETRGARSGGEKPLPRPTAFKPVLPRSGAILHSSPESGGPLAQQLHPPEKGKEQELRPLPCSGGLSDSGRNSMSSLPTHSTSSSYQLEPLVTPMGPISRFGGSAHNILQCAIIQDSNMMSLKAMPPQHRPAAEKSACVRSPIAMDESTIQELEQKLLEREGELQELQSSFEEKEISSCQAYEEKQRRCKEELEGLKQKCNSKLKQTSQKTQRTQQVLHLQVFQLQQEKQQLREELEKLMKEQNLLETKLRSYEKEKTSFAPALEETQWEVCQKSGEISLLKQQLKESQTELTTKTTEILSLKAQLKEVRLKMEGLEMKTQELEVSLRTKAMELEVCENELQRKKNESELLREKVNLLEQEILELRSELAVLREQLSEGTRPGGDDAQALQGQLERLRAELKAERDNNEQMSCSFQHERQTWKEEKEKVIHYQKQLQQSYLHMYKRNQSLEKMLQQLAAGEDGKEPIELEIPGADVPYEDIIATEI
;
A
#
# COMPACT_ATOMS: atom_id res chain seq x y z
N MET A 1 -27.39 -19.47 78.49
CA MET A 1 -27.18 -18.28 79.35
C MET A 1 -27.42 -17.00 78.54
N ARG A 2 -27.59 -15.85 79.21
CA ARG A 2 -27.51 -14.47 78.68
C ARG A 2 -26.18 -13.83 79.17
N PRO A 3 -25.79 -12.57 78.87
CA PRO A 3 -26.50 -11.42 78.23
C PRO A 3 -25.88 -11.04 76.86
N GLY A 4 -26.15 -9.92 76.16
CA GLY A 4 -27.05 -8.74 76.29
C GLY A 4 -26.72 -7.78 75.12
N GLY A 5 -27.65 -7.10 74.43
CA GLY A 5 -28.23 -5.78 74.80
C GLY A 5 -27.20 -4.63 74.68
N GLN A 6 -27.43 -3.48 74.02
CA GLN A 6 -28.60 -2.85 73.38
C GLN A 6 -28.11 -1.80 72.33
N LYS A 7 -28.69 -1.68 71.13
CA LYS A 7 -29.82 -0.80 70.72
C LYS A 7 -29.50 0.71 70.60
N GLY A 8 -29.56 1.22 69.36
CA GLY A 8 -29.67 2.66 69.05
C GLY A 8 -30.37 2.86 67.70
N ARG A 9 -31.47 3.62 67.67
CA ARG A 9 -32.17 4.10 66.48
C ARG A 9 -32.28 5.62 66.60
N GLU A 10 -32.26 6.33 65.48
CA GLU A 10 -33.11 7.51 65.32
C GLU A 10 -33.60 7.62 63.87
N GLU A 11 -34.69 8.35 63.65
CA GLU A 11 -35.54 8.25 62.45
C GLU A 11 -36.19 9.61 62.16
N THR A 12 -35.88 10.22 61.01
CA THR A 12 -36.63 11.39 60.51
C THR A 12 -36.85 11.30 58.99
N ARG A 13 -38.03 11.72 58.54
CA ARG A 13 -38.45 11.77 57.14
C ARG A 13 -38.34 13.18 56.59
N GLY A 14 -38.00 13.32 55.32
CA GLY A 14 -38.18 14.56 54.55
C GLY A 14 -38.20 14.24 53.05
N ALA A 15 -39.27 14.60 52.34
CA ALA A 15 -39.46 14.19 50.95
C ALA A 15 -40.07 15.29 50.08
N ARG A 16 -39.47 15.56 48.91
CA ARG A 16 -40.21 15.80 47.65
C ARG A 16 -39.31 15.97 46.41
N SER A 17 -39.78 15.36 45.30
CA SER A 17 -39.84 15.90 43.93
C SER A 17 -38.57 16.46 43.26
N GLY A 18 -38.07 15.79 42.21
CA GLY A 18 -36.90 16.25 41.44
C GLY A 18 -36.77 15.85 39.95
N GLY A 19 -37.72 15.12 39.36
CA GLY A 19 -37.84 14.94 37.90
C GLY A 19 -36.60 14.44 37.14
N GLU A 20 -36.25 13.16 37.27
CA GLU A 20 -35.20 12.54 36.44
C GLU A 20 -35.60 12.46 34.97
N LYS A 21 -34.73 12.95 34.08
CA LYS A 21 -34.85 12.80 32.61
C LYS A 21 -34.24 11.45 32.18
N PRO A 22 -34.77 10.79 31.14
CA PRO A 22 -34.36 9.44 30.78
C PRO A 22 -32.92 9.37 30.28
N LEU A 23 -32.13 8.48 30.89
CA LEU A 23 -30.83 8.05 30.39
C LEU A 23 -31.02 7.27 29.07
N PRO A 24 -30.43 7.70 27.94
CA PRO A 24 -30.40 6.88 26.73
C PRO A 24 -29.47 5.68 26.97
N ARG A 25 -30.01 4.46 26.85
CA ARG A 25 -29.20 3.23 26.89
C ARG A 25 -28.25 3.21 25.67
N PRO A 26 -27.02 2.70 25.81
CA PRO A 26 -26.19 2.40 24.65
C PRO A 26 -26.85 1.29 23.81
N THR A 27 -27.31 1.64 22.61
CA THR A 27 -27.79 0.63 21.64
C THR A 27 -26.59 -0.14 21.12
N ALA A 28 -26.55 -1.45 21.36
CA ALA A 28 -25.48 -2.31 20.86
C ALA A 28 -25.42 -2.28 19.32
N PHE A 29 -24.24 -1.97 18.77
CA PHE A 29 -24.02 -2.03 17.33
C PHE A 29 -24.06 -3.49 16.86
N LYS A 30 -24.83 -3.73 15.79
CA LYS A 30 -24.86 -5.03 15.10
C LYS A 30 -23.66 -5.12 14.14
N PRO A 31 -22.85 -6.19 14.18
CA PRO A 31 -21.92 -6.47 13.09
C PRO A 31 -22.71 -6.82 11.82
N VAL A 32 -22.39 -6.18 10.70
CA VAL A 32 -22.95 -6.51 9.39
C VAL A 32 -22.06 -7.58 8.75
N LEU A 33 -22.53 -8.83 8.74
CA LEU A 33 -21.87 -9.92 8.04
C LEU A 33 -22.19 -9.89 6.53
N PRO A 34 -21.20 -10.03 5.63
CA PRO A 34 -21.44 -10.31 4.22
C PRO A 34 -22.24 -11.61 4.02
N ARG A 35 -23.20 -11.58 3.10
CA ARG A 35 -24.25 -12.59 2.96
C ARG A 35 -23.83 -13.75 2.03
N SER A 36 -22.95 -14.63 2.51
CA SER A 36 -22.68 -15.90 1.84
C SER A 36 -23.82 -16.89 2.08
N GLY A 37 -24.72 -17.04 1.11
CA GLY A 37 -25.82 -18.00 1.17
C GLY A 37 -25.36 -19.40 0.77
N ALA A 38 -25.39 -20.35 1.70
CA ALA A 38 -25.19 -21.76 1.43
C ALA A 38 -26.54 -22.48 1.22
N ILE A 39 -26.59 -23.42 0.27
CA ILE A 39 -27.56 -24.51 0.23
C ILE A 39 -26.78 -25.80 0.05
N LEU A 40 -27.11 -26.83 0.84
CA LEU A 40 -26.52 -28.16 0.81
C LEU A 40 -27.58 -29.20 0.43
N HIS A 41 -27.10 -30.39 0.06
CA HIS A 41 -27.85 -31.66 -0.05
C HIS A 41 -28.92 -31.78 -1.13
N SER A 42 -28.59 -32.53 -2.18
CA SER A 42 -29.29 -33.80 -2.46
C SER A 42 -28.45 -34.72 -3.36
N SER A 43 -28.33 -35.99 -2.97
CA SER A 43 -27.94 -37.11 -3.84
C SER A 43 -29.08 -38.14 -3.76
N PRO A 44 -29.30 -38.96 -4.79
CA PRO A 44 -28.76 -40.32 -4.71
C PRO A 44 -28.28 -40.90 -6.07
N GLU A 45 -28.04 -42.21 -6.06
CA GLU A 45 -27.39 -43.06 -7.05
C GLU A 45 -28.07 -43.18 -8.43
N SER A 46 -27.25 -43.55 -9.43
CA SER A 46 -27.59 -44.63 -10.37
C SER A 46 -26.31 -45.35 -10.83
N GLY A 47 -26.43 -46.62 -11.22
CA GLY A 47 -25.30 -47.48 -11.60
C GLY A 47 -24.79 -47.26 -13.05
N GLY A 48 -23.60 -47.78 -13.33
CA GLY A 48 -23.00 -47.83 -14.69
C GLY A 48 -23.52 -49.02 -15.54
N PRO A 49 -22.70 -49.65 -16.42
CA PRO A 49 -21.26 -49.47 -16.65
C PRO A 49 -20.86 -49.33 -18.15
N LEU A 50 -19.54 -49.40 -18.43
CA LEU A 50 -18.90 -49.60 -19.76
C LEU A 50 -19.00 -48.41 -20.77
N ALA A 51 -18.03 -48.14 -21.66
CA ALA A 51 -16.69 -48.70 -21.86
C ALA A 51 -15.74 -47.72 -22.60
N GLN A 52 -14.45 -48.08 -22.60
CA GLN A 52 -13.43 -47.84 -23.64
C GLN A 52 -12.94 -46.41 -24.02
N GLN A 53 -11.62 -46.27 -23.81
CA GLN A 53 -10.60 -45.80 -24.76
C GLN A 53 -10.23 -44.31 -24.93
N LEU A 54 -8.93 -44.12 -24.64
CA LEU A 54 -7.94 -43.27 -25.31
C LEU A 54 -7.83 -41.78 -24.93
N HIS A 55 -6.58 -41.36 -24.92
CA HIS A 55 -6.08 -40.03 -24.54
C HIS A 55 -5.99 -39.09 -25.76
N PRO A 56 -5.74 -37.78 -25.55
CA PRO A 56 -6.02 -36.68 -26.50
C PRO A 56 -4.71 -36.31 -27.26
N PRO A 57 -4.44 -35.05 -27.72
CA PRO A 57 -5.29 -33.86 -27.91
C PRO A 57 -5.15 -33.26 -29.33
N GLU A 58 -5.70 -32.04 -29.56
CA GLU A 58 -4.96 -30.90 -30.16
C GLU A 58 -5.84 -29.67 -30.51
N LYS A 59 -5.20 -28.49 -30.49
CA LYS A 59 -5.58 -27.22 -31.17
C LYS A 59 -6.91 -26.50 -30.81
N GLY A 60 -6.91 -25.17 -30.98
CA GLY A 60 -8.12 -24.32 -30.89
C GLY A 60 -7.95 -22.96 -30.20
N LYS A 61 -6.95 -22.15 -30.59
CA LYS A 61 -6.82 -20.76 -30.12
C LYS A 61 -7.72 -19.79 -30.91
N GLU A 62 -7.90 -18.60 -30.32
CA GLU A 62 -8.20 -17.31 -30.97
C GLU A 62 -9.58 -17.10 -31.61
N GLN A 63 -10.33 -16.16 -31.03
CA GLN A 63 -10.94 -15.07 -31.81
C GLN A 63 -10.74 -13.73 -31.09
N GLU A 64 -10.56 -12.67 -31.86
CA GLU A 64 -10.16 -11.32 -31.44
C GLU A 64 -11.14 -10.60 -30.50
N LEU A 65 -10.69 -9.48 -29.88
CA LEU A 65 -11.13 -8.14 -30.30
C LEU A 65 -10.29 -7.01 -29.67
N ARG A 66 -10.16 -5.88 -30.38
CA ARG A 66 -9.47 -4.66 -29.93
C ARG A 66 -10.30 -3.84 -28.93
N PRO A 67 -9.68 -3.12 -27.97
CA PRO A 67 -10.33 -2.06 -27.22
C PRO A 67 -10.28 -0.70 -27.94
N LEU A 68 -11.38 0.05 -27.92
CA LEU A 68 -11.48 1.50 -28.16
C LEU A 68 -12.45 2.10 -27.09
N PRO A 69 -12.52 3.44 -26.88
CA PRO A 69 -12.62 3.96 -25.50
C PRO A 69 -13.87 4.78 -25.18
N CYS A 70 -14.21 4.88 -23.88
CA CYS A 70 -14.98 5.94 -23.20
C CYS A 70 -15.14 5.58 -21.71
N SER A 71 -15.39 6.48 -20.74
CA SER A 71 -15.05 7.91 -20.61
C SER A 71 -15.31 8.38 -19.16
N GLY A 72 -14.73 9.53 -18.75
CA GLY A 72 -14.81 10.09 -17.39
C GLY A 72 -13.73 9.54 -16.44
N GLY A 73 -13.07 10.31 -15.56
CA GLY A 73 -13.36 11.64 -15.01
C GLY A 73 -13.31 11.53 -13.49
N LEU A 74 -12.55 12.30 -12.71
CA LEU A 74 -12.21 13.73 -12.81
C LEU A 74 -10.75 13.99 -12.38
N SER A 75 -10.08 14.98 -12.98
CA SER A 75 -8.90 15.62 -12.38
C SER A 75 -8.61 16.96 -13.07
N ASP A 76 -8.84 18.07 -12.37
CA ASP A 76 -8.42 19.43 -12.80
C ASP A 76 -7.21 19.85 -11.97
N SER A 77 -6.15 20.29 -12.64
CA SER A 77 -5.03 21.00 -12.00
C SER A 77 -4.32 21.95 -12.98
N GLY A 78 -5.02 23.01 -13.37
CA GLY A 78 -4.47 24.36 -13.20
C GLY A 78 -3.87 25.10 -14.40
N ARG A 79 -3.45 26.34 -14.10
CA ARG A 79 -2.80 27.35 -14.99
C ARG A 79 -3.69 27.94 -16.10
N ASN A 80 -4.58 28.86 -15.72
CA ASN A 80 -4.99 29.97 -16.59
C ASN A 80 -4.53 31.31 -16.01
N SER A 81 -3.34 31.74 -16.43
CA SER A 81 -2.93 33.15 -16.34
C SER A 81 -3.18 33.81 -17.68
N MET A 82 -4.04 34.84 -17.76
CA MET A 82 -4.03 35.92 -18.78
C MET A 82 -5.31 36.78 -18.67
N SER A 83 -5.19 37.97 -18.09
CA SER A 83 -6.09 39.10 -18.35
C SER A 83 -5.30 40.40 -18.14
N SER A 84 -5.32 41.28 -19.14
CA SER A 84 -4.50 42.48 -19.21
C SER A 84 -5.35 43.72 -19.53
N LEU A 85 -4.69 44.89 -19.59
CA LEU A 85 -5.25 46.24 -19.82
C LEU A 85 -5.77 46.95 -18.53
N PRO A 86 -5.71 48.30 -18.46
CA PRO A 86 -4.41 48.98 -18.28
C PRO A 86 -4.44 50.13 -17.25
N THR A 87 -3.29 50.40 -16.63
CA THR A 87 -3.02 51.69 -15.94
C THR A 87 -1.69 52.26 -16.42
N HIS A 88 -1.64 53.57 -16.68
CA HIS A 88 -0.51 54.20 -17.36
C HIS A 88 0.69 54.42 -16.43
N SER A 89 1.89 54.14 -16.93
CA SER A 89 3.17 54.38 -16.27
C SER A 89 3.65 55.83 -16.41
N THR A 90 4.24 56.39 -15.36
CA THR A 90 5.56 57.08 -15.30
C THR A 90 5.71 57.85 -13.97
N SER A 91 6.89 58.29 -13.53
CA SER A 91 8.19 57.61 -13.37
C SER A 91 9.12 58.53 -12.58
N SER A 92 9.85 58.00 -11.59
CA SER A 92 11.13 58.50 -11.06
C SER A 92 11.38 60.02 -10.91
N SER A 93 11.41 60.51 -9.67
CA SER A 93 12.64 61.14 -9.12
C SER A 93 12.66 61.07 -7.59
N TYR A 94 13.84 61.27 -6.99
CA TYR A 94 14.08 61.25 -5.54
C TYR A 94 14.39 62.66 -4.99
N GLN A 95 14.27 62.81 -3.67
CA GLN A 95 14.45 64.05 -2.86
C GLN A 95 13.26 65.04 -3.02
N LEU A 96 12.64 65.58 -1.96
CA LEU A 96 12.93 65.57 -0.51
C LEU A 96 11.63 65.59 0.33
N GLU A 97 11.71 65.07 1.56
CA GLU A 97 10.85 65.34 2.75
C GLU A 97 9.33 64.96 2.73
N PRO A 98 8.78 64.36 3.81
CA PRO A 98 7.36 63.97 3.88
C PRO A 98 6.48 64.94 4.70
N LEU A 99 5.40 65.45 4.09
CA LEU A 99 4.30 66.14 4.79
C LEU A 99 2.93 65.62 4.31
N VAL A 100 1.93 65.68 5.18
CA VAL A 100 0.69 64.88 5.08
C VAL A 100 -0.46 65.64 4.40
N THR A 101 -1.20 64.95 3.54
CA THR A 101 -2.48 65.38 2.94
C THR A 101 -3.57 64.34 3.26
N PRO A 102 -4.87 64.71 3.30
CA PRO A 102 -5.65 64.75 2.06
C PRO A 102 -6.59 65.98 1.93
N MET A 103 -7.09 66.26 0.73
CA MET A 103 -7.99 67.39 0.46
C MET A 103 -8.92 67.12 -0.75
N GLY A 104 -10.16 67.64 -0.71
CA GLY A 104 -10.98 67.95 -1.89
C GLY A 104 -12.49 67.68 -1.73
N PRO A 105 -13.37 68.20 -2.63
CA PRO A 105 -13.13 69.28 -3.59
C PRO A 105 -14.30 70.31 -3.79
N ILE A 106 -13.96 71.46 -4.42
CA ILE A 106 -14.82 72.37 -5.23
C ILE A 106 -15.90 73.26 -4.53
N SER A 107 -15.43 74.43 -4.07
CA SER A 107 -15.82 75.82 -4.46
C SER A 107 -17.18 76.15 -5.09
N ARG A 108 -17.85 77.20 -4.54
CA ARG A 108 -18.19 78.47 -5.26
C ARG A 108 -18.56 79.62 -4.30
N PHE A 109 -18.35 80.86 -4.78
CA PHE A 109 -18.79 82.17 -4.25
C PHE A 109 -18.18 82.75 -2.95
N GLY A 110 -17.57 83.94 -3.08
CA GLY A 110 -16.74 84.60 -2.06
C GLY A 110 -17.43 85.49 -1.02
N GLY A 111 -16.63 86.19 -0.20
CA GLY A 111 -17.12 87.13 0.82
C GLY A 111 -16.04 87.60 1.81
N SER A 112 -15.80 88.92 1.83
CA SER A 112 -14.76 89.69 2.53
C SER A 112 -14.64 89.58 4.08
N ALA A 113 -13.39 89.59 4.56
CA ALA A 113 -12.80 90.41 5.65
C ALA A 113 -13.14 90.29 7.18
N HIS A 114 -12.02 90.22 7.94
CA HIS A 114 -11.64 90.97 9.17
C HIS A 114 -11.96 90.48 10.61
N ASN A 115 -11.09 90.96 11.53
CA ASN A 115 -10.99 90.74 12.99
C ASN A 115 -10.50 89.33 13.41
N ILE A 116 -9.42 89.12 14.19
CA ILE A 116 -8.78 89.86 15.31
C ILE A 116 -9.60 89.87 16.60
N LEU A 117 -9.15 89.09 17.59
CA LEU A 117 -9.40 89.28 19.03
C LEU A 117 -8.23 88.67 19.82
N GLN A 118 -7.36 89.50 20.37
CA GLN A 118 -6.49 89.15 21.50
C GLN A 118 -6.53 90.29 22.52
N CYS A 119 -6.62 89.94 23.79
CA CYS A 119 -6.85 90.91 24.86
C CYS A 119 -5.59 91.67 25.25
N ALA A 120 -5.74 92.98 25.50
CA ALA A 120 -4.89 93.74 26.39
C ALA A 120 -5.80 94.53 27.35
N ILE A 121 -5.64 94.29 28.65
CA ILE A 121 -6.16 95.16 29.71
C ILE A 121 -4.93 95.66 30.46
N ILE A 122 -4.77 96.97 30.55
CA ILE A 122 -4.20 97.73 31.69
C ILE A 122 -4.19 99.22 31.33
N GLN A 123 -4.10 100.04 32.37
CA GLN A 123 -3.97 101.51 32.45
C GLN A 123 -3.10 102.13 31.33
N ASP A 124 -3.27 103.40 30.91
CA ASP A 124 -3.33 104.55 31.80
C ASP A 124 -3.97 105.86 31.29
N SER A 125 -4.50 106.59 32.26
CA SER A 125 -4.46 108.04 32.49
C SER A 125 -3.72 108.97 31.49
N ASN A 126 -4.47 109.85 30.81
CA ASN A 126 -4.24 111.31 30.60
C ASN A 126 -5.27 111.84 29.57
N MET A 127 -5.93 113.00 29.66
CA MET A 127 -5.60 114.33 30.19
C MET A 127 -4.58 115.17 29.40
N MET A 128 -4.86 115.35 28.10
CA MET A 128 -4.71 116.66 27.43
C MET A 128 -5.98 116.90 26.59
N SER A 129 -6.70 118.02 26.64
CA SER A 129 -6.39 119.43 26.92
C SER A 129 -5.82 120.22 25.74
N LEU A 130 -6.45 120.07 24.56
CA LEU A 130 -6.34 121.05 23.48
C LEU A 130 -7.16 122.31 23.82
N LYS A 131 -6.62 123.16 24.70
CA LYS A 131 -7.20 124.45 25.07
C LYS A 131 -6.98 125.48 23.95
N ALA A 132 -7.73 125.36 22.86
CA ALA A 132 -7.84 126.39 21.84
C ALA A 132 -8.42 127.68 22.46
N MET A 133 -7.86 128.83 22.11
CA MET A 133 -8.22 130.13 22.69
C MET A 133 -9.60 130.60 22.19
N PRO A 134 -10.50 131.09 23.06
CA PRO A 134 -11.71 131.76 22.63
C PRO A 134 -11.38 133.18 22.10
N PRO A 135 -12.03 133.64 21.03
CA PRO A 135 -11.89 135.02 20.57
C PRO A 135 -12.68 135.96 21.49
N GLN A 136 -12.00 136.71 22.36
CA GLN A 136 -12.64 137.76 23.15
C GLN A 136 -12.64 139.12 22.41
N HIS A 137 -13.85 139.64 22.25
CA HIS A 137 -14.24 141.05 22.20
C HIS A 137 -13.47 142.04 21.30
N ARG A 138 -14.22 142.50 20.28
CA ARG A 138 -14.63 143.89 19.99
C ARG A 138 -14.14 145.03 20.94
N PRO A 139 -14.06 146.27 20.42
CA PRO A 139 -12.87 147.11 20.54
C PRO A 139 -12.76 147.95 21.81
N ALA A 140 -11.54 148.40 22.08
CA ALA A 140 -11.29 149.56 22.94
C ALA A 140 -11.81 150.84 22.27
N ALA A 141 -12.36 151.75 23.08
CA ALA A 141 -13.07 152.92 22.59
C ALA A 141 -12.16 154.02 22.02
N GLU A 142 -12.73 154.73 21.04
CA GLU A 142 -12.53 156.12 20.66
C GLU A 142 -11.61 156.98 21.55
N LYS A 143 -10.57 157.55 20.92
CA LYS A 143 -10.12 158.93 21.23
C LYS A 143 -9.28 159.60 20.13
N SER A 144 -9.55 159.29 18.86
CA SER A 144 -9.12 160.10 17.73
C SER A 144 -10.02 161.33 17.60
N ALA A 145 -9.68 162.40 18.32
CA ALA A 145 -10.33 163.69 18.16
C ALA A 145 -10.09 164.27 16.76
N CYS A 146 -11.05 165.10 16.31
CA CYS A 146 -10.96 166.17 15.29
C CYS A 146 -9.61 166.32 14.57
N VAL A 147 -9.53 166.25 13.25
CA VAL A 147 -9.98 167.26 12.26
C VAL A 147 -10.07 166.54 10.90
N ARG A 148 -11.08 166.72 10.02
CA ARG A 148 -11.22 167.94 9.18
C ARG A 148 -12.54 168.05 8.40
N SER A 149 -13.24 169.17 8.60
CA SER A 149 -14.16 169.83 7.62
C SER A 149 -15.45 169.10 7.18
N PRO A 150 -16.48 169.86 6.72
CA PRO A 150 -17.82 169.31 6.49
C PRO A 150 -18.02 168.70 5.10
N ILE A 151 -19.01 167.80 5.01
CA ILE A 151 -19.65 167.34 3.76
C ILE A 151 -21.13 167.75 3.85
N ALA A 152 -21.75 168.08 2.71
CA ALA A 152 -23.05 168.75 2.65
C ALA A 152 -24.25 167.84 2.99
N MET A 153 -25.33 168.45 3.45
CA MET A 153 -26.65 167.82 3.55
C MET A 153 -27.30 167.83 2.16
N ASP A 154 -27.63 166.65 1.63
CA ASP A 154 -28.57 166.48 0.52
C ASP A 154 -29.54 165.33 0.83
N GLU A 155 -30.81 165.68 0.99
CA GLU A 155 -31.92 164.78 1.39
C GLU A 155 -32.06 163.58 0.44
N SER A 156 -31.74 163.75 -0.86
CA SER A 156 -31.87 162.67 -1.85
C SER A 156 -30.99 161.46 -1.51
N THR A 157 -29.76 161.73 -1.07
CA THR A 157 -28.79 160.69 -0.68
C THR A 157 -29.18 160.00 0.63
N ILE A 158 -29.90 160.70 1.51
CA ILE A 158 -30.39 160.14 2.78
C ILE A 158 -31.48 159.12 2.51
N GLN A 159 -32.48 159.45 1.70
CA GLN A 159 -33.57 158.51 1.35
C GLN A 159 -33.05 157.27 0.62
N GLU A 160 -32.05 157.43 -0.27
CA GLU A 160 -31.37 156.29 -0.89
C GLU A 160 -30.63 155.39 0.11
N LEU A 161 -30.09 155.96 1.20
CA LEU A 161 -29.42 155.20 2.26
C LEU A 161 -30.44 154.54 3.21
N GLU A 162 -31.57 155.18 3.50
CA GLU A 162 -32.67 154.62 4.27
C GLU A 162 -33.33 153.43 3.55
N GLN A 163 -33.61 153.56 2.25
CA GLN A 163 -34.12 152.45 1.42
C GLN A 163 -33.13 151.28 1.39
N LYS A 164 -31.83 151.55 1.20
CA LYS A 164 -30.79 150.51 1.24
C LYS A 164 -30.61 149.91 2.64
N LEU A 165 -30.91 150.63 3.71
CA LEU A 165 -30.91 150.10 5.07
C LEU A 165 -32.09 149.16 5.27
N LEU A 166 -33.30 149.55 4.85
CA LEU A 166 -34.50 148.71 4.91
C LEU A 166 -34.36 147.43 4.08
N GLU A 167 -33.76 147.51 2.89
CA GLU A 167 -33.41 146.34 2.07
C GLU A 167 -32.41 145.42 2.79
N ARG A 168 -31.35 145.97 3.40
CA ARG A 168 -30.38 145.19 4.20
C ARG A 168 -31.03 144.57 5.45
N GLU A 169 -32.00 145.23 6.06
CA GLU A 169 -32.73 144.74 7.23
C GLU A 169 -33.67 143.57 6.86
N GLY A 170 -34.31 143.65 5.69
CA GLY A 170 -35.04 142.53 5.08
C GLY A 170 -34.12 141.35 4.73
N GLU A 171 -33.01 141.60 4.02
CA GLU A 171 -31.99 140.58 3.72
C GLU A 171 -31.47 139.90 5.00
N LEU A 172 -31.28 140.65 6.09
CA LEU A 172 -30.86 140.12 7.39
C LEU A 172 -31.94 139.25 8.04
N GLN A 173 -33.23 139.62 7.95
CA GLN A 173 -34.31 138.82 8.54
C GLN A 173 -34.62 137.55 7.73
N GLU A 174 -34.47 137.58 6.40
CA GLU A 174 -34.47 136.38 5.56
C GLU A 174 -33.27 135.47 5.90
N LEU A 175 -32.08 136.04 6.09
CA LEU A 175 -30.88 135.30 6.49
C LEU A 175 -31.01 134.67 7.88
N GLN A 176 -31.63 135.36 8.85
CA GLN A 176 -31.97 134.82 10.17
C GLN A 176 -32.94 133.64 10.05
N SER A 177 -34.07 133.84 9.36
CA SER A 177 -35.08 132.79 9.13
C SER A 177 -34.47 131.55 8.45
N SER A 178 -33.61 131.78 7.45
CA SER A 178 -32.89 130.72 6.74
C SER A 178 -31.73 130.12 7.54
N PHE A 179 -31.26 130.76 8.60
CA PHE A 179 -30.33 130.17 9.56
C PHE A 179 -31.07 129.27 10.56
N GLU A 180 -32.19 129.74 11.12
CA GLU A 180 -33.05 128.95 12.01
C GLU A 180 -33.58 127.68 11.33
N GLU A 181 -34.05 127.77 10.08
CA GLU A 181 -34.46 126.59 9.29
C GLU A 181 -33.31 125.58 9.11
N LYS A 182 -32.08 126.08 8.87
CA LYS A 182 -30.88 125.24 8.74
C LYS A 182 -30.44 124.65 10.08
N GLU A 183 -30.59 125.37 11.19
CA GLU A 183 -30.32 124.87 12.53
C GLU A 183 -31.30 123.76 12.91
N ILE A 184 -32.61 123.98 12.71
CA ILE A 184 -33.65 122.96 12.90
C ILE A 184 -33.38 121.74 12.03
N SER A 185 -33.05 121.94 10.75
CA SER A 185 -32.70 120.84 9.82
C SER A 185 -31.44 120.08 10.26
N SER A 186 -30.44 120.79 10.80
CA SER A 186 -29.20 120.19 11.33
C SER A 186 -29.47 119.37 12.59
N CYS A 187 -30.28 119.88 13.53
CA CYS A 187 -30.75 119.18 14.72
C CYS A 187 -31.53 117.91 14.35
N GLN A 188 -32.53 118.01 13.46
CA GLN A 188 -33.30 116.85 12.99
C GLN A 188 -32.40 115.81 12.30
N ALA A 189 -31.45 116.24 11.48
CA ALA A 189 -30.48 115.34 10.84
C ALA A 189 -29.50 114.70 11.83
N TYR A 190 -29.17 115.38 12.94
CA TYR A 190 -28.37 114.81 14.03
C TYR A 190 -29.17 113.79 14.85
N GLU A 191 -30.40 114.12 15.25
CA GLU A 191 -31.30 113.22 15.97
C GLU A 191 -31.62 111.97 15.15
N GLU A 192 -31.86 112.12 13.84
CA GLU A 192 -32.06 110.97 12.96
C GLU A 192 -30.80 110.11 12.83
N LYS A 193 -29.61 110.70 12.66
CA LYS A 193 -28.36 109.93 12.68
C LYS A 193 -28.18 109.18 14.01
N GLN A 194 -28.51 109.81 15.13
CA GLN A 194 -28.47 109.17 16.44
C GLN A 194 -29.49 108.02 16.56
N ARG A 195 -30.69 108.19 16.00
CA ARG A 195 -31.76 107.17 15.94
C ARG A 195 -31.31 105.95 15.12
N ARG A 196 -30.86 106.17 13.88
CA ARG A 196 -30.35 105.11 12.99
C ARG A 196 -29.15 104.39 13.62
N CYS A 197 -28.24 105.11 14.27
CA CYS A 197 -27.11 104.50 14.98
C CYS A 197 -27.55 103.59 16.15
N LYS A 198 -28.59 103.97 16.90
CA LYS A 198 -29.20 103.12 17.94
C LYS A 198 -29.86 101.88 17.33
N GLU A 199 -30.65 102.04 16.27
CA GLU A 199 -31.33 100.96 15.55
C GLU A 199 -30.33 99.95 14.95
N GLU A 200 -29.24 100.43 14.34
CA GLU A 200 -28.13 99.60 13.85
C GLU A 200 -27.44 98.83 14.97
N LEU A 201 -27.14 99.49 16.11
CA LEU A 201 -26.52 98.85 17.27
C LEU A 201 -27.43 97.78 17.89
N GLU A 202 -28.73 98.04 17.97
CA GLU A 202 -29.73 97.06 18.46
C GLU A 202 -29.91 95.90 17.48
N GLY A 203 -29.95 96.16 16.17
CA GLY A 203 -29.96 95.14 15.13
C GLY A 203 -28.70 94.25 15.15
N LEU A 204 -27.51 94.84 15.34
CA LEU A 204 -26.26 94.10 15.53
C LEU A 204 -26.28 93.27 16.82
N LYS A 205 -26.75 93.84 17.93
CA LYS A 205 -26.92 93.15 19.23
C LYS A 205 -27.89 91.98 19.12
N GLN A 206 -29.02 92.14 18.44
CA GLN A 206 -30.00 91.08 18.21
C GLN A 206 -29.42 89.98 17.30
N LYS A 207 -28.78 90.35 16.19
CA LYS A 207 -28.13 89.43 15.24
C LYS A 207 -27.01 88.62 15.92
N CYS A 208 -26.22 89.26 16.78
CA CYS A 208 -25.21 88.61 17.60
C CYS A 208 -25.82 87.61 18.59
N ASN A 209 -26.83 88.02 19.36
CA ASN A 209 -27.53 87.14 20.32
C ASN A 209 -28.19 85.93 19.65
N SER A 210 -28.87 86.13 18.51
CA SER A 210 -29.50 85.05 17.75
C SER A 210 -28.45 84.08 17.18
N LYS A 211 -27.34 84.59 16.62
CA LYS A 211 -26.25 83.74 16.11
C LYS A 211 -25.55 82.97 17.24
N LEU A 212 -25.36 83.57 18.41
CA LEU A 212 -24.78 82.92 19.59
C LEU A 212 -25.70 81.79 20.11
N LYS A 213 -27.01 82.05 20.26
CA LYS A 213 -28.00 81.04 20.67
C LYS A 213 -28.08 79.89 19.66
N GLN A 214 -28.11 80.18 18.36
CA GLN A 214 -28.13 79.18 17.29
C GLN A 214 -26.86 78.32 17.30
N THR A 215 -25.69 78.94 17.44
CA THR A 215 -24.40 78.24 17.50
C THR A 215 -24.31 77.37 18.75
N SER A 216 -24.69 77.90 19.92
CA SER A 216 -24.74 77.15 21.19
C SER A 216 -25.64 75.91 21.09
N GLN A 217 -26.88 76.06 20.59
CA GLN A 217 -27.81 74.94 20.42
C GLN A 217 -27.30 73.92 19.37
N LYS A 218 -26.67 74.38 18.28
CA LYS A 218 -26.05 73.48 17.29
C LYS A 218 -24.91 72.67 17.93
N THR A 219 -24.00 73.32 18.64
CA THR A 219 -22.89 72.66 19.35
C THR A 219 -23.40 71.67 20.39
N GLN A 220 -24.43 72.01 21.16
CA GLN A 220 -25.04 71.11 22.15
C GLN A 220 -25.60 69.84 21.49
N ARG A 221 -26.35 69.98 20.38
CA ARG A 221 -26.89 68.83 19.62
C ARG A 221 -25.76 67.97 19.04
N THR A 222 -24.72 68.58 18.45
CA THR A 222 -23.55 67.86 17.95
C THR A 222 -22.81 67.13 19.08
N GLN A 223 -22.65 67.75 20.25
CA GLN A 223 -22.03 67.12 21.43
C GLN A 223 -22.83 65.92 21.93
N GLN A 224 -24.17 66.01 21.96
CA GLN A 224 -25.04 64.89 22.32
C GLN A 224 -24.90 63.70 21.36
N VAL A 225 -24.90 63.95 20.04
CA VAL A 225 -24.71 62.90 19.03
C VAL A 225 -23.31 62.27 19.13
N LEU A 226 -22.26 63.08 19.31
CA LEU A 226 -20.90 62.57 19.50
C LEU A 226 -20.77 61.72 20.78
N HIS A 227 -21.45 62.10 21.87
CA HIS A 227 -21.45 61.32 23.11
C HIS A 227 -22.11 59.95 22.93
N LEU A 228 -23.25 59.90 22.22
CA LEU A 228 -23.91 58.64 21.85
C LEU A 228 -23.02 57.78 20.93
N GLN A 229 -22.35 58.38 19.95
CA GLN A 229 -21.43 57.66 19.06
C GLN A 229 -20.22 57.08 19.80
N VAL A 230 -19.65 57.82 20.76
CA VAL A 230 -18.57 57.33 21.63
C VAL A 230 -19.05 56.16 22.51
N PHE A 231 -20.26 56.24 23.06
CA PHE A 231 -20.84 55.13 23.85
C PHE A 231 -21.06 53.87 22.99
N GLN A 232 -21.63 54.03 21.79
CA GLN A 232 -21.84 52.94 20.83
C GLN A 232 -20.52 52.26 20.45
N LEU A 233 -19.50 53.03 20.08
CA LEU A 233 -18.17 52.51 19.75
C LEU A 233 -17.47 51.85 20.96
N GLN A 234 -17.76 52.27 22.20
CA GLN A 234 -17.27 51.60 23.40
C GLN A 234 -17.96 50.24 23.64
N GLN A 235 -19.27 50.14 23.34
CA GLN A 235 -20.01 48.87 23.41
C GLN A 235 -19.53 47.88 22.34
N GLU A 236 -19.42 48.31 21.08
CA GLU A 236 -18.93 47.49 19.96
C GLU A 236 -17.50 47.00 20.22
N LYS A 237 -16.62 47.89 20.70
CA LYS A 237 -15.25 47.54 21.11
C LYS A 237 -15.22 46.49 22.22
N GLN A 238 -16.21 46.48 23.11
CA GLN A 238 -16.28 45.50 24.19
C GLN A 238 -16.82 44.15 23.69
N GLN A 239 -17.85 44.15 22.83
CA GLN A 239 -18.36 42.94 22.16
C GLN A 239 -17.27 42.25 21.34
N LEU A 240 -16.53 43.00 20.51
CA LEU A 240 -15.43 42.46 19.69
C LEU A 240 -14.27 41.88 20.52
N ARG A 241 -14.06 42.35 21.76
CA ARG A 241 -13.09 41.75 22.69
C ARG A 241 -13.57 40.42 23.23
N GLU A 242 -14.85 40.32 23.60
CA GLU A 242 -15.46 39.10 24.13
C GLU A 242 -15.55 38.01 23.05
N GLU A 243 -15.85 38.41 21.81
CA GLU A 243 -15.77 37.54 20.63
C GLU A 243 -14.33 37.07 20.34
N LEU A 244 -13.34 37.97 20.40
CA LEU A 244 -11.93 37.61 20.25
C LEU A 244 -11.47 36.64 21.36
N GLU A 245 -11.84 36.89 22.62
CA GLU A 245 -11.50 36.00 23.74
C GLU A 245 -12.16 34.62 23.59
N LYS A 246 -13.40 34.56 23.08
CA LYS A 246 -14.08 33.31 22.73
C LYS A 246 -13.35 32.57 21.60
N LEU A 247 -13.01 33.26 20.51
CA LEU A 247 -12.29 32.66 19.38
C LEU A 247 -10.91 32.13 19.79
N MET A 248 -10.18 32.84 20.66
CA MET A 248 -8.92 32.34 21.22
C MET A 248 -9.12 31.06 22.05
N LYS A 249 -10.21 30.94 22.83
CA LYS A 249 -10.53 29.71 23.58
C LYS A 249 -10.87 28.54 22.66
N GLU A 250 -11.62 28.81 21.58
CA GLU A 250 -11.94 27.81 20.55
C GLU A 250 -10.69 27.35 19.79
N GLN A 251 -9.78 28.28 19.43
CA GLN A 251 -8.47 27.97 18.85
C GLN A 251 -7.64 27.08 19.78
N ASN A 252 -7.45 27.46 21.05
CA ASN A 252 -6.68 26.68 22.02
C ASN A 252 -7.24 25.26 22.23
N LEU A 253 -8.57 25.10 22.18
CA LEU A 253 -9.23 23.80 22.24
C LEU A 253 -8.96 22.96 20.99
N LEU A 254 -8.99 23.56 19.79
CA LEU A 254 -8.69 22.89 18.53
C LEU A 254 -7.21 22.48 18.43
N GLU A 255 -6.27 23.36 18.80
CA GLU A 255 -4.83 23.06 18.88
C GLU A 255 -4.52 21.95 19.89
N THR A 256 -5.31 21.84 20.96
CA THR A 256 -5.16 20.78 21.96
C THR A 256 -5.69 19.44 21.42
N LYS A 257 -6.81 19.44 20.69
CA LYS A 257 -7.32 18.25 19.98
C LYS A 257 -6.41 17.79 18.84
N LEU A 258 -5.84 18.73 18.08
CA LEU A 258 -4.89 18.42 17.02
C LEU A 258 -3.66 17.73 17.60
N ARG A 259 -3.09 18.26 18.70
CA ARG A 259 -1.99 17.63 19.43
C ARG A 259 -2.34 16.30 20.11
N SER A 260 -3.61 15.98 20.39
CA SER A 260 -3.98 14.63 20.83
C SER A 260 -4.07 13.65 19.66
N TYR A 261 -4.65 14.06 18.52
CA TYR A 261 -4.67 13.22 17.31
C TYR A 261 -3.27 12.96 16.73
N GLU A 262 -2.35 13.93 16.82
CA GLU A 262 -0.94 13.72 16.47
C GLU A 262 -0.28 12.67 17.36
N LYS A 263 -0.50 12.74 18.68
CA LYS A 263 0.00 11.74 19.64
C LYS A 263 -0.56 10.35 19.35
N GLU A 264 -1.88 10.24 19.18
CA GLU A 264 -2.56 9.00 18.81
C GLU A 264 -1.95 8.42 17.51
N LYS A 265 -1.83 9.22 16.44
CA LYS A 265 -1.18 8.84 15.19
C LYS A 265 0.25 8.33 15.40
N THR A 266 1.07 9.02 16.21
CA THR A 266 2.44 8.55 16.51
C THR A 266 2.47 7.30 17.37
N SER A 267 1.47 7.05 18.22
CA SER A 267 1.38 5.84 19.04
C SER A 267 0.89 4.61 18.26
N PHE A 268 0.05 4.80 17.24
CA PHE A 268 -0.43 3.71 16.40
C PHE A 268 0.62 3.21 15.39
N ALA A 269 1.61 4.03 14.99
CA ALA A 269 2.60 3.63 14.00
C ALA A 269 3.47 2.42 14.47
N PRO A 270 4.11 2.44 15.66
CA PRO A 270 4.84 1.27 16.15
C PRO A 270 3.98 0.02 16.33
N ALA A 271 2.72 0.16 16.77
CA ALA A 271 1.81 -0.98 16.93
C ALA A 271 1.38 -1.58 15.57
N LEU A 272 1.25 -0.75 14.53
CA LEU A 272 1.03 -1.22 13.17
C LEU A 272 2.26 -1.95 12.61
N GLU A 273 3.46 -1.42 12.86
CA GLU A 273 4.73 -2.08 12.50
C GLU A 273 4.88 -3.42 13.22
N GLU A 274 4.61 -3.49 14.53
CA GLU A 274 4.64 -4.72 15.33
C GLU A 274 3.68 -5.79 14.77
N THR A 275 2.41 -5.45 14.55
CA THR A 275 1.43 -6.38 13.94
C THR A 275 1.78 -6.78 12.51
N GLN A 276 2.45 -5.92 11.73
CA GLN A 276 2.96 -6.27 10.41
C GLN A 276 4.11 -7.30 10.52
N TRP A 277 5.03 -7.13 11.47
CA TRP A 277 6.09 -8.12 11.74
C TRP A 277 5.53 -9.46 12.22
N GLU A 278 4.53 -9.47 13.11
CA GLU A 278 3.84 -10.69 13.54
C GLU A 278 3.21 -11.42 12.34
N VAL A 279 2.48 -10.71 11.47
CA VAL A 279 1.86 -11.31 10.26
C VAL A 279 2.91 -11.87 9.30
N CYS A 280 4.03 -11.19 9.11
CA CYS A 280 5.16 -11.71 8.32
C CYS A 280 5.76 -12.99 8.97
N GLN A 281 6.02 -12.97 10.28
CA GLN A 281 6.53 -14.13 11.00
C GLN A 281 5.57 -15.34 10.89
N LYS A 282 4.27 -15.13 11.15
CA LYS A 282 3.27 -16.21 11.08
C LYS A 282 3.06 -16.72 9.66
N SER A 283 3.23 -15.88 8.64
CA SER A 283 3.26 -16.33 7.24
C SER A 283 4.46 -17.25 6.94
N GLY A 284 5.62 -16.95 7.54
CA GLY A 284 6.81 -17.82 7.50
C GLY A 284 6.59 -19.15 8.23
N GLU A 285 6.08 -19.13 9.46
CA GLU A 285 5.74 -20.34 10.24
C GLU A 285 4.75 -21.25 9.48
N ILE A 286 3.68 -20.67 8.92
CA ILE A 286 2.69 -21.40 8.11
C ILE A 286 3.33 -22.00 6.84
N SER A 287 4.29 -21.32 6.23
CA SER A 287 4.97 -21.81 5.03
C SER A 287 5.92 -22.97 5.34
N LEU A 288 6.66 -22.90 6.45
CA LEU A 288 7.48 -24.00 6.95
C LEU A 288 6.65 -25.23 7.31
N LEU A 289 5.53 -25.05 8.03
CA LEU A 289 4.62 -26.14 8.39
C LEU A 289 3.97 -26.80 7.16
N LYS A 290 3.65 -26.02 6.11
CA LYS A 290 3.18 -26.56 4.82
C LYS A 290 4.24 -27.40 4.11
N GLN A 291 5.51 -26.96 4.13
CA GLN A 291 6.61 -27.71 3.53
C GLN A 291 6.87 -29.02 4.29
N GLN A 292 6.92 -28.99 5.63
CA GLN A 292 7.06 -30.20 6.46
C GLN A 292 5.89 -31.19 6.27
N LEU A 293 4.67 -30.69 6.10
CA LEU A 293 3.51 -31.52 5.77
C LEU A 293 3.63 -32.17 4.39
N LYS A 294 4.10 -31.42 3.37
CA LYS A 294 4.35 -31.93 2.02
C LYS A 294 5.44 -33.01 2.02
N GLU A 295 6.54 -32.78 2.73
CA GLU A 295 7.64 -33.74 2.91
C GLU A 295 7.14 -35.03 3.58
N SER A 296 6.44 -34.91 4.71
CA SER A 296 5.81 -36.03 5.42
C SER A 296 4.83 -36.80 4.52
N GLN A 297 4.07 -36.11 3.67
CA GLN A 297 3.17 -36.75 2.72
C GLN A 297 3.93 -37.48 1.61
N THR A 298 5.04 -36.93 1.11
CA THR A 298 5.90 -37.64 0.14
C THR A 298 6.53 -38.90 0.76
N GLU A 299 7.01 -38.84 2.01
CA GLU A 299 7.53 -40.02 2.71
C GLU A 299 6.44 -41.08 2.91
N LEU A 300 5.21 -40.70 3.31
CA LEU A 300 4.09 -41.64 3.38
C LEU A 300 3.79 -42.31 2.03
N THR A 301 3.95 -41.60 0.91
CA THR A 301 3.80 -42.23 -0.42
C THR A 301 4.93 -43.18 -0.78
N THR A 302 6.21 -42.87 -0.46
CA THR A 302 7.32 -43.79 -0.72
C THR A 302 7.26 -45.02 0.20
N LYS A 303 6.89 -44.86 1.47
CA LYS A 303 6.65 -46.02 2.37
C LYS A 303 5.45 -46.86 1.92
N THR A 304 4.44 -46.25 1.30
CA THR A 304 3.35 -47.00 0.68
C THR A 304 3.81 -47.83 -0.52
N THR A 305 4.66 -47.29 -1.41
CA THR A 305 5.19 -48.04 -2.56
C THR A 305 6.21 -49.11 -2.15
N GLU A 306 7.06 -48.85 -1.16
CA GLU A 306 7.93 -49.86 -0.52
C GLU A 306 7.10 -51.05 0.01
N ILE A 307 6.04 -50.78 0.78
CA ILE A 307 5.15 -51.81 1.33
C ILE A 307 4.44 -52.61 0.22
N LEU A 308 4.06 -51.96 -0.89
CA LEU A 308 3.45 -52.65 -2.04
C LEU A 308 4.47 -53.56 -2.78
N SER A 309 5.71 -53.10 -2.94
CA SER A 309 6.81 -53.90 -3.51
C SER A 309 7.12 -55.12 -2.65
N LEU A 310 7.29 -54.93 -1.33
CA LEU A 310 7.52 -56.02 -0.38
C LEU A 310 6.35 -57.02 -0.35
N LYS A 311 5.10 -56.56 -0.47
CA LYS A 311 3.91 -57.43 -0.61
C LYS A 311 3.90 -58.23 -1.91
N ALA A 312 4.47 -57.71 -3.00
CA ALA A 312 4.63 -58.45 -4.25
C ALA A 312 5.72 -59.52 -4.12
N GLN A 313 6.90 -59.15 -3.60
CA GLN A 313 8.01 -60.07 -3.34
C GLN A 313 7.60 -61.22 -2.40
N LEU A 314 6.84 -60.93 -1.33
CA LEU A 314 6.34 -61.94 -0.39
C LEU A 314 5.38 -62.94 -1.07
N LYS A 315 4.53 -62.48 -2.01
CA LYS A 315 3.69 -63.38 -2.83
C LYS A 315 4.52 -64.24 -3.76
N GLU A 316 5.53 -63.66 -4.41
CA GLU A 316 6.42 -64.38 -5.32
C GLU A 316 7.22 -65.48 -4.59
N VAL A 317 7.78 -65.16 -3.41
CA VAL A 317 8.49 -66.14 -2.56
C VAL A 317 7.55 -67.23 -2.08
N ARG A 318 6.30 -66.91 -1.72
CA ARG A 318 5.30 -67.92 -1.35
C ARG A 318 4.99 -68.87 -2.52
N LEU A 319 4.74 -68.36 -3.72
CA LEU A 319 4.50 -69.20 -4.92
C LEU A 319 5.71 -70.08 -5.26
N LYS A 320 6.94 -69.58 -5.06
CA LYS A 320 8.17 -70.37 -5.19
C LYS A 320 8.27 -71.49 -4.13
N MET A 321 7.85 -71.21 -2.89
CA MET A 321 7.81 -72.19 -1.80
C MET A 321 6.79 -73.29 -2.08
N GLU A 322 5.54 -72.93 -2.41
CA GLU A 322 4.47 -73.86 -2.81
C GLU A 322 4.91 -74.74 -4.00
N GLY A 323 5.61 -74.15 -4.98
CA GLY A 323 6.20 -74.87 -6.12
C GLY A 323 7.42 -75.76 -5.80
N LEU A 324 8.04 -75.61 -4.64
CA LEU A 324 9.09 -76.52 -4.12
C LEU A 324 8.50 -77.62 -3.24
N GLU A 325 7.45 -77.31 -2.47
CA GLU A 325 6.67 -78.30 -1.70
C GLU A 325 6.05 -79.35 -2.63
N MET A 326 5.42 -78.93 -3.74
CA MET A 326 4.89 -79.84 -4.76
C MET A 326 5.98 -80.77 -5.35
N LYS A 327 7.16 -80.23 -5.70
CA LYS A 327 8.29 -81.04 -6.20
C LYS A 327 8.84 -82.00 -5.15
N THR A 328 8.83 -81.60 -3.88
CA THR A 328 9.21 -82.47 -2.76
C THR A 328 8.23 -83.65 -2.69
N GLN A 329 6.93 -83.39 -2.75
CA GLN A 329 5.89 -84.41 -2.77
C GLN A 329 6.01 -85.37 -3.98
N GLU A 330 6.29 -84.85 -5.18
CA GLU A 330 6.56 -85.64 -6.39
C GLU A 330 7.78 -86.58 -6.20
N LEU A 331 8.88 -86.05 -5.66
CA LEU A 331 10.09 -86.81 -5.37
C LEU A 331 9.87 -87.88 -4.29
N GLU A 332 9.09 -87.59 -3.24
CA GLU A 332 8.73 -88.60 -2.25
C GLU A 332 7.87 -89.72 -2.84
N VAL A 333 6.91 -89.41 -3.72
CA VAL A 333 6.09 -90.43 -4.40
C VAL A 333 6.94 -91.29 -5.32
N SER A 334 7.86 -90.68 -6.06
CA SER A 334 8.87 -91.38 -6.87
C SER A 334 9.74 -92.30 -6.00
N LEU A 335 10.25 -91.82 -4.87
CA LEU A 335 11.05 -92.59 -3.92
C LEU A 335 10.28 -93.77 -3.31
N ARG A 336 9.01 -93.58 -2.93
CA ARG A 336 8.12 -94.66 -2.46
C ARG A 336 7.94 -95.74 -3.53
N THR A 337 7.76 -95.33 -4.78
CA THR A 337 7.64 -96.26 -5.92
C THR A 337 8.93 -97.04 -6.13
N LYS A 338 10.10 -96.37 -6.06
CA LYS A 338 11.41 -97.05 -6.17
C LYS A 338 11.74 -97.96 -4.99
N ALA A 339 11.27 -97.65 -3.79
CA ALA A 339 11.37 -98.57 -2.65
C ALA A 339 10.55 -99.86 -2.90
N MET A 340 9.33 -99.76 -3.44
CA MET A 340 8.51 -100.92 -3.82
C MET A 340 9.15 -101.73 -4.95
N GLU A 341 9.71 -101.08 -5.97
CA GLU A 341 10.46 -101.77 -7.04
C GLU A 341 11.68 -102.54 -6.49
N LEU A 342 12.41 -101.96 -5.53
CA LEU A 342 13.55 -102.61 -4.89
C LEU A 342 13.11 -103.79 -4.00
N GLU A 343 12.01 -103.67 -3.27
CA GLU A 343 11.43 -104.77 -2.48
C GLU A 343 11.04 -105.96 -3.38
N VAL A 344 10.45 -105.70 -4.55
CA VAL A 344 10.17 -106.76 -5.55
C VAL A 344 11.47 -107.40 -6.06
N CYS A 345 12.47 -106.60 -6.43
CA CYS A 345 13.77 -107.11 -6.88
C CYS A 345 14.49 -107.95 -5.79
N GLU A 346 14.42 -107.55 -4.53
CA GLU A 346 14.99 -108.32 -3.42
C GLU A 346 14.24 -109.65 -3.21
N ASN A 347 12.90 -109.64 -3.25
CA ASN A 347 12.11 -110.88 -3.19
C ASN A 347 12.44 -111.84 -4.35
N GLU A 348 12.61 -111.33 -5.57
CA GLU A 348 13.07 -112.14 -6.71
C GLU A 348 14.50 -112.67 -6.51
N LEU A 349 15.40 -111.88 -5.95
CA LEU A 349 16.77 -112.30 -5.64
C LEU A 349 16.81 -113.39 -4.57
N GLN A 350 16.02 -113.28 -3.48
CA GLN A 350 15.92 -114.34 -2.48
C GLN A 350 15.33 -115.61 -3.09
N ARG A 351 14.31 -115.49 -3.96
CA ARG A 351 13.76 -116.63 -4.72
C ARG A 351 14.84 -117.31 -5.58
N LYS A 352 15.69 -116.54 -6.26
CA LYS A 352 16.83 -117.06 -7.05
C LYS A 352 17.95 -117.64 -6.20
N LYS A 353 18.21 -117.09 -5.01
CA LYS A 353 19.14 -117.66 -4.04
C LYS A 353 18.65 -119.03 -3.57
N ASN A 354 17.38 -119.16 -3.22
CA ASN A 354 16.78 -120.43 -2.78
C ASN A 354 16.77 -121.49 -3.90
N GLU A 355 16.46 -121.11 -5.16
CA GLU A 355 16.64 -121.99 -6.32
C GLU A 355 18.10 -122.45 -6.47
N SER A 356 19.07 -121.55 -6.26
CA SER A 356 20.50 -121.85 -6.36
C SER A 356 21.01 -122.73 -5.21
N GLU A 357 20.43 -122.62 -4.02
CA GLU A 357 20.72 -123.47 -2.86
C GLU A 357 20.20 -124.89 -3.08
N LEU A 358 18.94 -125.06 -3.51
CA LEU A 358 18.38 -126.36 -3.87
C LEU A 358 19.14 -127.04 -5.04
N LEU A 359 19.63 -126.25 -6.01
CA LEU A 359 20.48 -126.77 -7.07
C LEU A 359 21.86 -127.19 -6.56
N ARG A 360 22.46 -126.49 -5.59
CA ARG A 360 23.71 -126.93 -4.93
C ARG A 360 23.50 -128.22 -4.14
N GLU A 361 22.41 -128.34 -3.39
CA GLU A 361 22.08 -129.58 -2.67
C GLU A 361 21.92 -130.76 -3.63
N LYS A 362 21.21 -130.56 -4.75
CA LYS A 362 21.08 -131.59 -5.80
C LYS A 362 22.42 -131.94 -6.44
N VAL A 363 23.31 -130.98 -6.67
CA VAL A 363 24.67 -131.25 -7.16
C VAL A 363 25.47 -132.04 -6.12
N ASN A 364 25.45 -131.66 -4.85
CA ASN A 364 26.14 -132.40 -3.77
C ASN A 364 25.67 -133.87 -3.68
N LEU A 365 24.37 -134.12 -3.83
CA LEU A 365 23.81 -135.48 -3.86
C LEU A 365 24.29 -136.27 -5.09
N LEU A 366 24.28 -135.65 -6.27
CA LEU A 366 24.81 -136.26 -7.49
C LEU A 366 26.33 -136.46 -7.43
N GLU A 367 27.08 -135.60 -6.72
CA GLU A 367 28.51 -135.77 -6.48
C GLU A 367 28.78 -136.89 -5.47
N GLN A 368 27.92 -137.11 -4.47
CA GLN A 368 27.95 -138.30 -3.61
C GLN A 368 27.65 -139.57 -4.40
N GLU A 369 26.58 -139.60 -5.19
CA GLU A 369 26.24 -140.72 -6.08
C GLU A 369 27.40 -141.01 -7.06
N ILE A 370 28.02 -139.97 -7.64
CA ILE A 370 29.21 -140.10 -8.48
C ILE A 370 30.43 -140.56 -7.69
N LEU A 371 30.59 -140.24 -6.40
CA LEU A 371 31.68 -140.73 -5.56
C LEU A 371 31.47 -142.20 -5.15
N GLU A 372 30.23 -142.60 -4.87
CA GLU A 372 29.84 -144.00 -4.63
C GLU A 372 30.09 -144.82 -5.89
N LEU A 373 29.52 -144.42 -7.04
CA LEU A 373 29.78 -145.02 -8.35
C LEU A 373 31.26 -144.96 -8.75
N ARG A 374 32.04 -143.96 -8.32
CA ARG A 374 33.51 -143.92 -8.52
C ARG A 374 34.27 -144.83 -7.57
N SER A 375 33.74 -145.15 -6.40
CA SER A 375 34.33 -146.14 -5.49
C SER A 375 34.04 -147.56 -5.98
N GLU A 376 32.83 -147.83 -6.49
CA GLU A 376 32.49 -149.04 -7.23
C GLU A 376 33.36 -149.17 -8.49
N LEU A 377 33.46 -148.09 -9.29
CA LEU A 377 34.38 -148.06 -10.43
C LEU A 377 35.85 -148.13 -10.02
N ALA A 378 36.25 -147.75 -8.80
CA ALA A 378 37.62 -147.93 -8.32
C ALA A 378 37.91 -149.41 -8.00
N VAL A 379 36.97 -150.10 -7.36
CA VAL A 379 37.00 -151.58 -7.18
C VAL A 379 37.01 -152.30 -8.54
N LEU A 380 36.37 -151.74 -9.56
CA LEU A 380 36.41 -152.23 -10.95
C LEU A 380 37.64 -151.72 -11.75
N ARG A 381 38.40 -150.73 -11.27
CA ARG A 381 39.54 -150.10 -11.97
C ARG A 381 40.90 -150.43 -11.35
N GLU A 382 40.92 -151.00 -10.16
CA GLU A 382 41.98 -151.91 -9.72
C GLU A 382 42.11 -153.15 -10.66
N GLN A 383 41.23 -153.26 -11.66
CA GLN A 383 41.26 -154.27 -12.73
C GLN A 383 41.68 -153.74 -14.13
N LEU A 384 41.83 -152.43 -14.40
CA LEU A 384 42.31 -151.93 -15.72
C LEU A 384 42.84 -150.46 -15.79
N SER A 385 43.76 -150.20 -16.72
CA SER A 385 44.68 -149.02 -16.75
C SER A 385 44.59 -148.07 -17.96
N GLU A 386 45.03 -146.81 -17.78
CA GLU A 386 45.31 -145.75 -18.80
C GLU A 386 44.10 -145.22 -19.62
N GLY A 387 44.06 -144.01 -20.24
CA GLY A 387 44.88 -142.77 -20.18
C GLY A 387 43.98 -141.52 -20.01
N THR A 388 44.04 -140.34 -20.69
CA THR A 388 44.95 -139.72 -21.70
C THR A 388 44.75 -138.15 -21.67
N ARG A 389 45.11 -137.37 -22.73
CA ARG A 389 45.02 -135.88 -22.90
C ARG A 389 44.81 -135.54 -24.42
N PRO A 390 44.95 -134.28 -24.94
CA PRO A 390 44.35 -132.95 -24.63
C PRO A 390 43.68 -132.26 -25.88
N GLY A 391 43.16 -131.02 -25.75
CA GLY A 391 42.92 -130.09 -26.87
C GLY A 391 41.75 -129.10 -26.68
N GLY A 392 41.76 -127.87 -27.20
CA GLY A 392 42.88 -127.20 -27.91
C GLY A 392 42.64 -125.80 -28.54
N ASP A 393 41.41 -125.46 -28.98
CA ASP A 393 41.23 -124.46 -30.06
C ASP A 393 40.25 -123.29 -29.77
N ASP A 394 40.69 -122.28 -29.00
CA ASP A 394 39.94 -121.02 -28.81
C ASP A 394 40.72 -119.74 -29.20
N ALA A 395 42.04 -119.83 -29.40
CA ALA A 395 42.92 -118.66 -29.51
C ALA A 395 42.64 -117.77 -30.75
N GLN A 396 42.34 -118.38 -31.91
CA GLN A 396 42.14 -117.63 -33.16
C GLN A 396 40.78 -116.91 -33.22
N ALA A 397 39.74 -117.48 -32.62
CA ALA A 397 38.41 -116.86 -32.55
C ALA A 397 38.45 -115.57 -31.70
N LEU A 398 39.18 -115.59 -30.57
CA LEU A 398 39.43 -114.41 -29.74
C LEU A 398 40.26 -113.35 -30.48
N GLN A 399 41.29 -113.75 -31.25
CA GLN A 399 42.10 -112.80 -32.02
C GLN A 399 41.27 -112.03 -33.05
N GLY A 400 40.38 -112.71 -33.79
CA GLY A 400 39.45 -112.08 -34.74
C GLY A 400 38.31 -111.25 -34.11
N GLN A 401 38.13 -111.32 -32.79
CA GLN A 401 37.27 -110.40 -32.04
C GLN A 401 38.07 -109.19 -31.51
N LEU A 402 39.29 -109.41 -31.02
CA LEU A 402 40.20 -108.35 -30.58
C LEU A 402 40.55 -107.37 -31.71
N GLU A 403 40.65 -107.83 -32.95
CA GLU A 403 40.90 -106.94 -34.11
C GLU A 403 39.68 -106.08 -34.48
N ARG A 404 38.45 -106.60 -34.33
CA ARG A 404 37.22 -105.79 -34.46
C ARG A 404 37.09 -104.75 -33.35
N LEU A 405 37.27 -105.16 -32.10
CA LEU A 405 37.22 -104.25 -30.95
C LEU A 405 38.31 -103.16 -31.03
N ARG A 406 39.49 -103.45 -31.63
CA ARG A 406 40.52 -102.45 -31.94
C ARG A 406 40.09 -101.47 -33.03
N ALA A 407 39.37 -101.93 -34.06
CA ALA A 407 38.85 -101.07 -35.12
C ALA A 407 37.73 -100.16 -34.62
N GLU A 408 36.79 -100.70 -33.84
CA GLU A 408 35.71 -99.96 -33.19
C GLU A 408 36.27 -98.91 -32.19
N LEU A 409 37.22 -99.30 -31.34
CA LEU A 409 37.92 -98.38 -30.43
C LEU A 409 38.76 -97.32 -31.15
N LYS A 410 39.17 -97.54 -32.42
CA LYS A 410 39.78 -96.50 -33.24
C LYS A 410 38.72 -95.57 -33.82
N ALA A 411 37.65 -96.10 -34.41
CA ALA A 411 36.56 -95.30 -34.96
C ALA A 411 35.95 -94.37 -33.91
N GLU A 412 35.77 -94.82 -32.66
CA GLU A 412 35.24 -93.98 -31.58
C GLU A 412 36.23 -92.90 -31.11
N ARG A 413 37.54 -93.15 -31.20
CA ARG A 413 38.56 -92.10 -30.96
C ARG A 413 38.56 -91.06 -32.07
N ASP A 414 38.57 -91.50 -33.33
CA ASP A 414 38.55 -90.63 -34.50
C ASP A 414 37.26 -89.76 -34.49
N ASN A 415 36.12 -90.34 -34.10
CA ASN A 415 34.84 -89.65 -33.87
C ASN A 415 34.92 -88.62 -32.73
N ASN A 416 35.44 -89.00 -31.57
CA ASN A 416 35.58 -88.09 -30.42
C ASN A 416 36.58 -86.95 -30.68
N GLU A 417 37.64 -87.19 -31.46
CA GLU A 417 38.57 -86.15 -31.92
C GLU A 417 37.88 -85.20 -32.91
N GLN A 418 37.07 -85.71 -33.86
CA GLN A 418 36.27 -84.89 -34.76
C GLN A 418 35.24 -84.03 -34.01
N MET A 419 34.53 -84.59 -33.01
CA MET A 419 33.64 -83.82 -32.13
C MET A 419 34.42 -82.73 -31.36
N SER A 420 35.60 -83.06 -30.83
CA SER A 420 36.46 -82.12 -30.10
C SER A 420 36.90 -80.95 -30.99
N CYS A 421 37.31 -81.23 -32.23
CA CYS A 421 37.63 -80.20 -33.23
C CYS A 421 36.41 -79.34 -33.58
N SER A 422 35.21 -79.93 -33.69
CA SER A 422 33.98 -79.17 -33.94
C SER A 422 33.64 -78.22 -32.80
N PHE A 423 33.73 -78.66 -31.53
CA PHE A 423 33.52 -77.80 -30.37
C PHE A 423 34.59 -76.72 -30.20
N GLN A 424 35.84 -76.98 -30.62
CA GLN A 424 36.88 -75.94 -30.65
C GLN A 424 36.61 -74.89 -31.73
N HIS A 425 36.15 -75.31 -32.92
CA HIS A 425 35.78 -74.37 -33.99
C HIS A 425 34.58 -73.50 -33.58
N GLU A 426 33.50 -74.10 -33.07
CA GLU A 426 32.34 -73.37 -32.57
C GLU A 426 32.73 -72.37 -31.46
N ARG A 427 33.57 -72.78 -30.50
CA ARG A 427 34.09 -71.89 -29.44
C ARG A 427 34.86 -70.69 -30.01
N GLN A 428 35.63 -70.88 -31.08
CA GLN A 428 36.34 -69.80 -31.74
C GLN A 428 35.37 -68.86 -32.49
N THR A 429 34.35 -69.39 -33.17
CA THR A 429 33.28 -68.58 -33.79
C THR A 429 32.53 -67.75 -32.75
N TRP A 430 32.15 -68.34 -31.60
CA TRP A 430 31.52 -67.62 -30.48
C TRP A 430 32.43 -66.53 -29.91
N LYS A 431 33.75 -66.76 -29.82
CA LYS A 431 34.71 -65.75 -29.39
C LYS A 431 34.77 -64.58 -30.38
N GLU A 432 34.84 -64.86 -31.67
CA GLU A 432 34.86 -63.83 -32.72
C GLU A 432 33.55 -63.02 -32.78
N GLU A 433 32.41 -63.67 -32.59
CA GLU A 433 31.11 -62.97 -32.56
C GLU A 433 30.95 -62.14 -31.27
N LYS A 434 31.42 -62.64 -30.12
CA LYS A 434 31.51 -61.86 -28.87
C LYS A 434 32.35 -60.60 -29.08
N GLU A 435 33.52 -60.71 -29.72
CA GLU A 435 34.36 -59.54 -30.02
C GLU A 435 33.65 -58.54 -30.95
N LYS A 436 32.93 -58.99 -31.99
CA LYS A 436 32.13 -58.10 -32.86
C LYS A 436 31.04 -57.37 -32.06
N VAL A 437 30.32 -58.07 -31.18
CA VAL A 437 29.29 -57.46 -30.31
C VAL A 437 29.91 -56.43 -29.36
N ILE A 438 31.06 -56.72 -28.75
CA ILE A 438 31.79 -55.77 -27.88
C ILE A 438 32.24 -54.53 -28.67
N HIS A 439 32.77 -54.69 -29.88
CA HIS A 439 33.17 -53.56 -30.74
C HIS A 439 31.95 -52.72 -31.16
N TYR A 440 30.85 -53.34 -31.54
CA TYR A 440 29.61 -52.64 -31.89
C TYR A 440 29.02 -51.87 -30.68
N GLN A 441 29.00 -52.49 -29.49
CA GLN A 441 28.57 -51.82 -28.26
C GLN A 441 29.45 -50.61 -27.93
N LYS A 442 30.78 -50.74 -28.01
CA LYS A 442 31.73 -49.62 -27.81
C LYS A 442 31.49 -48.48 -28.82
N GLN A 443 31.28 -48.81 -30.10
CA GLN A 443 30.98 -47.82 -31.13
C GLN A 443 29.62 -47.12 -30.89
N LEU A 444 28.61 -47.87 -30.43
CA LEU A 444 27.29 -47.33 -30.10
C LEU A 444 27.36 -46.39 -28.89
N GLN A 445 28.08 -46.77 -27.83
CA GLN A 445 28.35 -45.92 -26.66
C GLN A 445 29.06 -44.61 -27.04
N GLN A 446 30.10 -44.68 -27.88
CA GLN A 446 30.79 -43.49 -28.40
C GLN A 446 29.86 -42.58 -29.21
N SER A 447 28.98 -43.16 -30.04
CA SER A 447 27.98 -42.42 -30.81
C SER A 447 26.97 -41.69 -29.90
N TYR A 448 26.44 -42.37 -28.88
CA TYR A 448 25.55 -41.76 -27.88
C TYR A 448 26.25 -40.64 -27.09
N LEU A 449 27.49 -40.84 -26.63
CA LEU A 449 28.23 -39.82 -25.88
C LEU A 449 28.54 -38.58 -26.74
N HIS A 450 28.88 -38.76 -28.02
CA HIS A 450 29.08 -37.67 -28.97
C HIS A 450 27.77 -36.92 -29.27
N MET A 451 26.65 -37.65 -29.43
CA MET A 451 25.32 -37.08 -29.62
C MET A 451 24.86 -36.28 -28.39
N TYR A 452 25.05 -36.81 -27.18
CA TYR A 452 24.74 -36.12 -25.92
C TYR A 452 25.56 -34.83 -25.77
N LYS A 453 26.88 -34.88 -26.00
CA LYS A 453 27.74 -33.69 -25.95
C LYS A 453 27.39 -32.65 -27.03
N ARG A 454 26.86 -33.08 -28.18
CA ARG A 454 26.31 -32.17 -29.20
C ARG A 454 25.00 -31.53 -28.73
N ASN A 455 24.07 -32.29 -28.16
CA ASN A 455 22.80 -31.76 -27.65
C ASN A 455 23.02 -30.77 -26.50
N GLN A 456 23.86 -31.10 -25.51
CA GLN A 456 24.18 -30.18 -24.42
C GLN A 456 24.82 -28.86 -24.92
N SER A 457 25.56 -28.89 -26.02
CA SER A 457 26.09 -27.68 -26.67
C SER A 457 24.98 -26.87 -27.37
N LEU A 458 24.03 -27.53 -28.04
CA LEU A 458 22.85 -26.89 -28.63
C LEU A 458 21.93 -26.28 -27.57
N GLU A 459 21.69 -26.98 -26.47
CA GLU A 459 20.92 -26.51 -25.30
C GLU A 459 21.55 -25.25 -24.69
N LYS A 460 22.87 -25.25 -24.48
CA LYS A 460 23.61 -24.07 -23.99
C LYS A 460 23.51 -22.87 -24.95
N MET A 461 23.54 -23.10 -26.27
CA MET A 461 23.33 -22.02 -27.25
C MET A 461 21.87 -21.54 -27.27
N LEU A 462 20.88 -22.43 -27.10
CA LEU A 462 19.47 -22.05 -26.98
C LEU A 462 19.20 -21.24 -25.70
N GLN A 463 19.82 -21.60 -24.57
CA GLN A 463 19.77 -20.82 -23.33
C GLN A 463 20.40 -19.43 -23.50
N GLN A 464 21.54 -19.32 -24.20
CA GLN A 464 22.17 -18.03 -24.50
C GLN A 464 21.33 -17.14 -25.42
N LEU A 465 20.64 -17.73 -26.41
CA LEU A 465 19.73 -16.99 -27.28
C LEU A 465 18.45 -16.55 -26.53
N ALA A 466 17.88 -17.43 -25.70
CA ALA A 466 16.72 -17.11 -24.87
C ALA A 466 17.02 -16.01 -23.84
N ALA A 467 18.23 -15.95 -23.30
CA ALA A 467 18.69 -14.86 -22.44
C ALA A 467 18.97 -13.54 -23.18
N GLY A 468 18.92 -13.54 -24.52
CA GLY A 468 19.11 -12.36 -25.36
C GLY A 468 17.83 -11.64 -25.79
N GLU A 469 16.68 -12.34 -25.83
CA GLU A 469 15.36 -11.77 -26.14
C GLU A 469 14.49 -11.65 -24.88
N ASP A 470 14.54 -10.46 -24.28
CA ASP A 470 13.75 -10.01 -23.12
C ASP A 470 14.10 -10.69 -21.78
N GLY A 471 14.11 -9.91 -20.71
CA GLY A 471 14.49 -10.37 -19.35
C GLY A 471 13.42 -11.21 -18.65
N LYS A 472 13.13 -12.39 -19.18
CA LYS A 472 12.31 -13.44 -18.51
C LYS A 472 13.19 -14.63 -18.18
N GLU A 473 12.95 -15.21 -17.01
CA GLU A 473 13.75 -16.32 -16.49
C GLU A 473 13.71 -17.51 -17.47
N PRO A 474 14.86 -18.16 -17.76
CA PRO A 474 14.88 -19.34 -18.60
C PRO A 474 14.06 -20.44 -17.92
N ILE A 475 13.24 -21.16 -18.71
CA ILE A 475 12.43 -22.26 -18.18
C ILE A 475 13.37 -23.39 -17.78
N GLU A 476 13.63 -23.51 -16.47
CA GLU A 476 14.32 -24.66 -15.88
C GLU A 476 13.44 -25.91 -15.98
N LEU A 477 13.51 -26.55 -17.14
CA LEU A 477 13.19 -27.97 -17.27
C LEU A 477 14.31 -28.77 -16.59
N GLU A 478 14.22 -28.90 -15.26
CA GLU A 478 14.89 -29.98 -14.54
C GLU A 478 14.42 -31.32 -15.14
N ILE A 479 15.21 -31.89 -16.04
CA ILE A 479 15.04 -33.26 -16.52
C ILE A 479 15.77 -34.16 -15.50
N PRO A 480 15.06 -34.93 -14.66
CA PRO A 480 15.72 -35.67 -13.58
C PRO A 480 16.59 -36.79 -14.17
N GLY A 481 17.92 -36.66 -14.00
CA GLY A 481 18.90 -37.61 -14.54
C GLY A 481 20.11 -36.99 -15.27
N ALA A 482 20.27 -35.67 -15.29
CA ALA A 482 21.42 -35.00 -15.90
C ALA A 482 22.79 -35.42 -15.29
N ASP A 483 22.81 -35.77 -14.00
CA ASP A 483 24.02 -36.15 -13.24
C ASP A 483 24.32 -37.66 -13.25
N VAL A 484 23.95 -38.38 -14.31
CA VAL A 484 24.51 -39.72 -14.57
C VAL A 484 25.84 -39.54 -15.33
N PRO A 485 27.00 -39.89 -14.75
CA PRO A 485 28.28 -39.82 -15.47
C PRO A 485 28.34 -40.94 -16.52
N TYR A 486 27.94 -40.61 -17.75
CA TYR A 486 27.99 -41.55 -18.89
C TYR A 486 29.42 -41.98 -19.25
N GLU A 487 30.44 -41.21 -18.82
CA GLU A 487 31.85 -41.62 -18.82
C GLU A 487 32.12 -42.91 -18.01
N ASP A 488 31.39 -43.16 -16.92
CA ASP A 488 31.64 -44.27 -15.99
C ASP A 488 30.83 -45.55 -16.32
N ILE A 489 29.94 -45.51 -17.33
CA ILE A 489 29.17 -46.69 -17.78
C ILE A 489 30.04 -47.57 -18.69
N ILE A 490 31.14 -48.05 -18.12
CA ILE A 490 32.01 -49.07 -18.71
C ILE A 490 31.19 -50.37 -18.78
N ALA A 491 31.05 -50.93 -19.99
CA ALA A 491 30.50 -52.28 -20.13
C ALA A 491 31.46 -53.26 -19.45
N THR A 492 31.02 -53.88 -18.35
CA THR A 492 31.85 -54.73 -17.50
C THR A 492 32.49 -55.85 -18.32
N GLU A 493 33.78 -56.10 -18.08
CA GLU A 493 34.50 -57.18 -18.75
C GLU A 493 33.95 -58.55 -18.28
N ILE A 494 33.38 -59.31 -19.23
CA ILE A 494 32.80 -60.67 -19.04
C ILE A 494 33.69 -61.68 -19.77
#